data_AF-A0A7S2KYE8-F1
#
_entry.id   AF-A0A7S2KYE8-F1
#
_cell.length_a   1.000
_cell.length_b   1.000
_cell.length_c   1.000
_cell.angle_alpha   90.00
_cell.angle_beta   90.00
_cell.angle_gamma   90.00
#
_symmetry.space_group_name_H-M   'P 1'
#
loop_
_entity.id
_entity.type
_entity.pdbx_description
1 polymer ?
#
loop_
_entity_poly.entity_id
_entity_poly.type
_entity_poly.pdbx_seq_one_letter_code
_entity_poly.pdbx_strand_id
1 'polypeptide(L)'
;WRFAIDASGLAPGRPYRVCVDLDGASGPKVEGDTGLTVYVSPFVEVLTVSIFVRSQQSILVRCSSACSRATKTYLAKRSLAKKELGQKECDTSVRNGIMQAGGSENTESVLLIHEDGDLWRIAGLDARNLLPG
;
A
#
# COMPACT_ATOMS: atom_id res chain seq x y z
N TRP A 1 -11.30 -17.38 14.09
CA TRP A 1 -12.43 -16.47 13.86
C TRP A 1 -12.03 -15.47 12.79
N ARG A 2 -12.96 -15.06 11.92
CA ARG A 2 -12.78 -14.05 10.87
C ARG A 2 -14.03 -13.18 10.90
N PHE A 3 -13.87 -11.88 10.75
CA PHE A 3 -14.95 -10.91 10.66
C PHE A 3 -14.66 -9.98 9.48
N ALA A 4 -15.70 -9.57 8.77
CA ALA A 4 -15.62 -8.58 7.70
C ALA A 4 -16.18 -7.26 8.24
N ILE A 5 -15.47 -6.17 7.98
CA ILE A 5 -15.91 -4.82 8.33
C ILE A 5 -16.10 -4.05 7.03
N ASP A 6 -17.22 -3.32 6.93
CA ASP A 6 -17.37 -2.28 5.93
C ASP A 6 -16.55 -1.05 6.32
N ALA A 7 -15.43 -0.85 5.62
CA ALA A 7 -14.53 0.28 5.83
C ALA A 7 -14.85 1.49 4.92
N SER A 8 -15.95 1.47 4.16
CA SER A 8 -16.30 2.53 3.20
C SER A 8 -16.50 3.91 3.84
N GLY A 9 -16.85 3.96 5.13
CA GLY A 9 -16.96 5.19 5.91
C GLY A 9 -15.65 5.77 6.41
N LEU A 10 -14.51 5.09 6.23
CA LEU A 10 -13.21 5.57 6.67
C LEU A 10 -12.58 6.51 5.64
N ALA A 11 -11.92 7.56 6.12
CA ALA A 11 -11.22 8.50 5.25
C ALA A 11 -9.91 7.88 4.72
N PRO A 12 -9.72 7.83 3.39
CA PRO A 12 -8.50 7.28 2.81
C PRO A 12 -7.24 8.08 3.17
N GLY A 13 -6.08 7.42 3.07
CA GLY A 13 -4.79 8.02 3.37
C GLY A 13 -4.47 8.13 4.85
N ARG A 14 -5.26 7.49 5.73
CA ARG A 14 -5.12 7.58 7.19
C ARG A 14 -4.91 6.22 7.85
N PRO A 15 -4.05 6.14 8.89
CA PRO A 15 -4.00 5.00 9.78
C PRO A 15 -5.15 5.06 10.81
N TYR A 16 -5.72 3.90 11.11
CA TYR A 16 -6.77 3.68 12.11
C TYR A 16 -6.33 2.62 13.10
N ARG A 17 -6.74 2.75 14.36
CA ARG A 17 -6.53 1.70 15.37
C ARG A 17 -7.72 0.77 15.40
N VAL A 18 -7.45 -0.51 15.62
CA VAL A 18 -8.49 -1.51 15.81
C VAL A 18 -8.77 -1.60 17.30
N CYS A 19 -10.01 -1.32 17.68
CA CYS A 19 -10.50 -1.56 19.04
C CYS A 19 -11.47 -2.73 19.01
N VAL A 20 -11.49 -3.52 20.08
CA VAL A 20 -12.41 -4.64 20.25
C VAL A 20 -13.14 -4.52 21.57
N ASP A 21 -14.44 -4.78 21.53
CA ASP A 21 -15.28 -4.98 22.69
C ASP A 21 -15.58 -6.48 22.81
N LEU A 22 -15.18 -7.09 23.93
CA LEU A 22 -15.21 -8.54 24.12
C LEU A 22 -16.45 -9.03 24.88
N ASP A 23 -17.19 -8.13 25.53
CA ASP A 23 -18.47 -8.38 26.20
C ASP A 23 -19.66 -7.79 25.42
N GLY A 24 -19.39 -7.07 24.34
CA GLY A 24 -20.37 -6.58 23.38
C GLY A 24 -21.00 -5.26 23.82
N ALA A 25 -21.64 -4.58 22.87
CA ALA A 25 -22.06 -3.17 23.02
C ALA A 25 -23.02 -2.85 24.18
N SER A 26 -23.59 -3.86 24.83
CA SER A 26 -24.48 -3.71 26.01
C SER A 26 -23.81 -4.15 27.32
N GLY A 27 -22.55 -4.59 27.27
CA GLY A 27 -21.73 -4.97 28.40
C GLY A 27 -21.18 -3.76 29.17
N PRO A 28 -20.69 -3.96 30.41
CA PRO A 28 -20.17 -2.87 31.24
C PRO A 28 -18.75 -2.41 30.84
N LYS A 29 -18.02 -3.14 30.00
CA LYS A 29 -16.68 -2.73 29.58
C LYS A 29 -16.74 -1.91 28.30
N VAL A 30 -15.80 -0.97 28.19
CA VAL A 30 -15.58 -0.21 26.96
C VAL A 30 -14.68 -0.98 26.01
N GLU A 31 -14.67 -0.58 24.74
CA GLU A 31 -13.75 -1.10 23.74
C GLU A 31 -12.28 -0.91 24.15
N GLY A 32 -11.45 -1.92 23.90
CA GLY A 32 -10.02 -1.90 24.16
C GLY A 32 -9.19 -1.85 22.87
N ASP A 33 -8.12 -1.06 22.86
CA ASP A 33 -7.15 -1.00 21.77
C ASP A 33 -6.42 -2.35 21.63
N THR A 34 -6.47 -2.96 20.44
CA THR A 34 -5.80 -4.25 20.19
C THR A 34 -4.31 -4.11 19.90
N GLY A 35 -3.79 -2.88 19.78
CA GLY A 35 -2.45 -2.56 19.31
C GLY A 35 -2.27 -2.72 17.79
N LEU A 36 -3.33 -3.05 17.05
CA LEU A 36 -3.28 -3.18 15.60
C LEU A 36 -3.59 -1.84 14.94
N THR A 37 -2.85 -1.53 13.88
CA THR A 37 -3.09 -0.33 13.05
C THR A 37 -3.36 -0.76 11.62
N VAL A 38 -4.44 -0.25 11.04
CA VAL A 38 -4.81 -0.50 9.65
C VAL A 38 -4.71 0.80 8.88
N TYR A 39 -4.06 0.78 7.72
CA TYR A 39 -4.00 1.94 6.83
C TYR A 39 -5.03 1.79 5.71
N VAL A 40 -5.86 2.81 5.51
CA VAL A 40 -6.82 2.84 4.41
C VAL A 40 -6.14 3.46 3.20
N SER A 41 -5.85 2.64 2.18
CA SER A 41 -5.19 3.08 0.94
C SER A 41 -6.03 4.15 0.21
N PRO A 42 -5.41 5.23 -0.28
CA PRO A 42 -6.07 6.19 -1.16
C PRO A 42 -6.13 5.73 -2.62
N PHE A 43 -5.31 4.74 -3.02
CA PHE A 43 -5.36 4.14 -4.34
C PHE A 43 -6.52 3.16 -4.44
N VAL A 44 -7.35 3.32 -5.48
CA VAL A 44 -8.55 2.50 -5.72
C VAL A 44 -8.38 1.53 -6.88
N GLU A 45 -7.49 1.83 -7.84
CA GLU A 45 -7.27 0.98 -9.00
C GLU A 45 -5.84 1.17 -9.56
N VAL A 46 -5.23 0.09 -10.06
CA VAL A 46 -4.03 0.15 -10.89
C VAL A 46 -4.44 -0.16 -12.32
N LEU A 47 -4.33 0.83 -13.20
CA LEU A 47 -4.78 0.75 -14.59
C LEU A 47 -3.71 0.15 -15.51
N THR A 48 -2.44 0.25 -15.14
CA THR A 48 -1.34 -0.36 -15.90
C THR A 48 -1.15 -1.81 -15.46
N VAL A 49 -1.43 -2.73 -16.38
CA VAL A 49 -1.30 -4.19 -16.13
C VAL A 49 0.14 -4.70 -16.17
N SER A 50 1.00 -4.06 -16.97
CA SER A 50 2.41 -4.45 -17.12
C SER A 50 3.25 -3.29 -17.65
N ILE A 51 4.55 -3.37 -17.41
CA ILE A 51 5.56 -2.43 -17.91
C ILE A 51 6.70 -3.21 -18.58
N PHE A 52 7.45 -2.55 -19.46
CA PHE A 52 8.64 -3.15 -20.07
C PHE A 52 9.82 -3.13 -19.11
N VAL A 53 10.77 -4.05 -19.27
CA VAL A 53 12.07 -4.03 -18.58
C VAL A 53 12.97 -2.95 -19.19
N ARG A 54 12.60 -1.68 -18.96
CA ARG A 54 13.26 -0.48 -19.50
C ARG A 54 13.25 0.63 -18.44
N SER A 55 14.06 1.67 -18.67
CA SER A 55 13.95 2.89 -17.88
C SER A 55 12.74 3.72 -18.32
N GLN A 56 12.39 4.73 -17.50
CA GLN A 56 11.32 5.70 -17.77
C GLN A 56 9.95 5.06 -18.03
N GLN A 57 9.65 3.96 -17.35
CA GLN A 57 8.32 3.38 -17.36
C GLN A 57 7.37 4.22 -16.50
N SER A 58 6.08 4.03 -16.71
CA SER A 58 5.04 4.66 -15.90
C SER A 58 3.92 3.68 -15.58
N ILE A 59 3.32 3.87 -14.41
CA ILE A 59 2.15 3.12 -13.96
C ILE A 59 1.03 4.13 -13.73
N LEU A 60 -0.09 3.90 -14.40
CA LEU A 60 -1.30 4.68 -14.26
C LEU A 60 -2.16 4.08 -13.14
N VAL A 61 -2.63 4.93 -12.24
CA VAL A 61 -3.41 4.54 -11.07
C VAL A 61 -4.57 5.51 -10.86
N ARG A 62 -5.65 5.01 -10.25
CA ARG A 62 -6.71 5.86 -9.73
C ARG A 62 -6.51 6.11 -8.25
N CYS A 63 -6.65 7.37 -7.88
CA CYS A 63 -6.65 7.82 -6.51
C CYS A 63 -7.76 8.86 -6.34
N SER A 64 -8.87 8.43 -5.73
CA SER A 64 -10.10 9.23 -5.64
C SER A 64 -9.98 10.37 -4.63
N SER A 65 -9.15 10.22 -3.60
CA SER A 65 -8.91 11.25 -2.59
C SER A 65 -7.60 11.00 -1.83
N ALA A 66 -7.08 12.03 -1.18
CA ALA A 66 -5.88 12.00 -0.31
C ALA A 66 -4.51 11.77 -0.97
N CYS A 67 -4.41 11.40 -2.26
CA CYS A 67 -3.14 11.52 -2.98
C CYS A 67 -2.72 12.99 -3.12
N SER A 68 -1.42 13.23 -3.05
CA SER A 68 -0.84 14.56 -3.22
C SER A 68 0.57 14.43 -3.81
N ARG A 69 1.20 15.56 -4.14
CA ARG A 69 2.62 15.57 -4.52
C ARG A 69 3.56 15.15 -3.37
N ALA A 70 3.07 15.11 -2.13
CA ALA A 70 3.82 14.58 -0.98
C ALA A 70 3.71 13.04 -0.88
N THR A 71 2.79 12.42 -1.62
CA THR A 71 2.67 10.96 -1.68
C THR A 71 3.92 10.38 -2.34
N LYS A 72 4.59 9.47 -1.64
CA LYS A 72 5.76 8.75 -2.15
C LYS A 72 5.31 7.40 -2.67
N THR A 73 5.85 7.00 -3.82
CA THR A 73 5.53 5.73 -4.46
C THR A 73 6.80 4.96 -4.75
N TYR A 74 6.77 3.66 -4.51
CA TYR A 74 7.91 2.75 -4.60
C TYR A 74 7.45 1.46 -5.24
N LEU A 75 8.36 0.74 -5.89
CA LEU A 75 8.13 -0.65 -6.26
C LEU A 75 8.92 -1.57 -5.34
N ALA A 76 8.28 -2.67 -4.93
CA ALA A 76 8.96 -3.74 -4.22
C ALA A 76 10.02 -4.35 -5.14
N LYS A 77 11.27 -4.38 -4.69
CA LYS A 77 12.31 -5.19 -5.31
C LYS A 77 12.12 -6.60 -4.77
N ARG A 78 12.02 -7.58 -5.67
CA ARG A 78 12.08 -8.98 -5.24
C ARG A 78 13.45 -9.24 -4.61
N SER A 79 13.47 -9.61 -3.33
CA SER A 79 14.70 -9.97 -2.64
C SER A 79 15.21 -11.31 -3.18
N LEU A 80 16.46 -11.34 -3.66
CA LEU A 80 17.18 -12.59 -3.94
C LEU A 80 17.66 -13.27 -2.65
N ALA A 81 17.56 -12.60 -1.50
CA ALA A 81 17.96 -13.16 -0.22
C ALA A 81 16.86 -14.07 0.32
N LYS A 82 17.18 -15.37 0.32
CA LYS A 82 16.41 -16.52 0.82
C LYS A 82 15.34 -17.08 -0.11
N LYS A 83 15.89 -17.93 -0.97
CA LYS A 83 15.36 -19.19 -1.50
C LYS A 83 14.75 -20.08 -0.38
N GLU A 84 13.68 -19.65 0.26
CA GLU A 84 12.71 -20.58 0.85
C GLU A 84 11.47 -20.57 -0.01
N LEU A 85 11.04 -21.78 -0.34
CA LEU A 85 10.01 -22.13 -1.30
C LEU A 85 8.64 -21.63 -0.81
N GLY A 86 8.33 -20.36 -1.06
CA GLY A 86 7.05 -19.76 -0.66
C GLY A 86 7.09 -18.23 -0.52
N GLN A 87 7.01 -17.53 -1.65
CA GLN A 87 6.32 -16.24 -1.81
C GLN A 87 6.64 -15.08 -0.86
N LYS A 88 7.52 -14.18 -1.31
CA LYS A 88 7.35 -12.73 -1.07
C LYS A 88 7.61 -11.97 -2.36
N GLU A 89 6.55 -11.84 -3.16
CA GLU A 89 6.49 -11.03 -4.39
C GLU A 89 6.09 -9.56 -4.09
N CYS A 90 5.59 -9.28 -2.89
CA CYS A 90 5.42 -7.94 -2.33
C CYS A 90 5.90 -7.95 -0.87
N ASP A 91 6.34 -6.82 -0.34
CA ASP A 91 6.67 -6.70 1.08
C ASP A 91 5.39 -6.86 1.93
N THR A 92 5.18 -8.08 2.44
CA THR A 92 4.07 -8.40 3.35
C THR A 92 4.44 -8.25 4.84
N SER A 93 5.65 -7.76 5.13
CA SER A 93 6.07 -7.46 6.51
C SER A 93 5.49 -6.13 7.01
N VAL A 94 5.16 -5.22 6.09
CA VAL A 94 4.47 -3.96 6.39
C VAL A 94 2.96 -4.22 6.52
N ARG A 95 2.50 -4.39 7.76
CA ARG A 95 1.06 -4.59 8.08
C ARG A 95 0.31 -3.30 8.40
N ASN A 96 1.02 -2.21 8.67
CA ASN A 96 0.43 -0.98 9.22
C ASN A 96 0.47 0.20 8.24
N GLY A 97 0.68 -0.06 6.94
CA GLY A 97 0.82 0.99 5.92
C GLY A 97 2.05 1.89 6.06
N ILE A 98 2.89 1.66 7.08
CA ILE A 98 4.21 2.27 7.19
C ILE A 98 5.12 1.49 6.23
N MET A 99 5.00 1.78 4.94
CA MET A 99 6.09 1.47 4.02
C MET A 99 7.21 2.43 4.38
N GLN A 100 8.02 2.04 5.36
CA GLN A 100 9.31 2.67 5.58
C GLN A 100 10.05 2.58 4.24
N ALA A 101 10.88 3.56 3.91
CA ALA A 101 11.82 3.39 2.81
C ALA A 101 12.64 2.12 3.11
N GLY A 102 12.19 0.98 2.59
CA GLY A 102 12.62 -0.36 3.02
C GLY A 102 14.01 -0.71 2.52
N GLY A 103 14.89 0.28 2.41
CA GLY A 103 16.25 0.15 1.92
C GLY A 103 16.34 -0.72 0.67
N SER A 104 17.12 -1.80 0.77
CA SER A 104 17.39 -2.76 -0.31
C SER A 104 16.17 -3.49 -0.88
N GLU A 105 15.01 -3.44 -0.21
CA GLU A 105 13.80 -4.19 -0.59
C GLU A 105 12.82 -3.37 -1.44
N ASN A 106 13.04 -2.06 -1.61
CA ASN A 106 12.21 -1.20 -2.47
C ASN A 106 13.08 -0.38 -3.43
N THR A 107 12.50 0.10 -4.54
CA THR A 107 13.12 1.14 -5.36
C THR A 107 13.27 2.44 -4.57
N GLU A 108 14.00 3.41 -5.11
CA GLU A 108 13.83 4.79 -4.68
C GLU A 108 12.39 5.25 -4.93
N SER A 109 11.94 6.26 -4.16
CA SER A 109 10.63 6.85 -4.43
C SER A 109 10.65 7.54 -5.78
N VAL A 110 9.60 7.35 -6.56
CA VAL A 110 9.38 8.11 -7.79
C VAL A 110 8.23 9.09 -7.63
N LEU A 111 8.15 10.01 -8.58
CA LEU A 111 7.15 11.08 -8.59
C LEU A 111 5.76 10.50 -8.87
N LEU A 112 4.79 10.95 -8.07
CA LEU A 112 3.38 10.81 -8.37
C LEU A 112 2.89 12.12 -9.01
N ILE A 113 2.52 12.04 -10.28
CA ILE A 113 2.07 13.17 -11.11
C ILE A 113 0.55 13.11 -11.22
N HIS A 114 -0.14 14.22 -10.94
CA HIS A 114 -1.58 14.33 -11.17
C HIS A 114 -1.82 14.59 -12.65
N GLU A 115 -2.71 13.79 -13.27
CA GLU A 115 -3.06 13.95 -14.68
C GLU A 115 -4.35 14.76 -14.81
N ASP A 116 -5.48 14.17 -14.39
CA ASP A 116 -6.80 14.79 -14.42
C ASP A 116 -7.75 13.99 -13.50
N GLY A 117 -8.72 14.65 -12.89
CA GLY A 117 -9.70 14.01 -12.00
C GLY A 117 -9.03 13.13 -10.93
N ASP A 118 -9.42 11.87 -10.87
CA ASP A 118 -8.87 10.83 -9.98
C ASP A 118 -7.66 10.09 -10.58
N LEU A 119 -7.15 10.52 -11.74
CA LEU A 119 -6.08 9.85 -12.46
C LEU A 119 -4.71 10.39 -12.08
N TRP A 120 -3.81 9.48 -11.73
CA TRP A 120 -2.44 9.79 -11.36
C TRP A 120 -1.45 8.86 -12.06
N ARG A 121 -0.25 9.36 -12.28
CA ARG A 121 0.84 8.63 -12.92
C ARG A 121 2.04 8.54 -11.97
N ILE A 122 2.42 7.30 -11.66
CA ILE A 122 3.70 6.97 -11.07
C ILE A 122 4.72 7.01 -12.22
N ALA A 123 5.58 8.03 -12.25
CA ALA A 123 6.40 8.35 -13.41
C ALA A 123 7.91 8.19 -13.14
N GLY A 124 8.67 7.84 -14.17
CA GLY A 124 10.13 7.78 -14.09
C GLY A 124 10.67 6.50 -13.46
N LEU A 125 9.93 5.40 -13.56
CA LEU A 125 10.35 4.10 -13.03
C LEU A 125 11.51 3.54 -13.85
N ASP A 126 12.59 3.12 -13.17
CA ASP A 126 13.64 2.30 -13.79
C ASP A 126 13.37 0.82 -13.53
N ALA A 127 12.75 0.16 -14.51
CA ALA A 127 12.35 -1.23 -14.39
C ALA A 127 13.45 -2.22 -14.81
N ARG A 128 14.63 -1.76 -15.22
CA ARG A 128 15.72 -2.64 -15.69
C ARG A 128 16.27 -3.58 -14.61
N ASN A 129 16.16 -3.16 -13.36
CA ASN A 129 16.65 -3.91 -12.20
C ASN A 129 15.52 -4.59 -11.42
N LEU A 130 14.29 -4.58 -11.96
CA LEU A 130 13.17 -5.31 -11.39
C LEU A 130 13.22 -6.74 -11.90
N LEU A 131 13.00 -7.70 -11.01
CA LEU A 131 12.83 -9.08 -11.41
C LEU A 131 11.43 -9.25 -12.00
N PRO A 132 11.28 -9.96 -13.13
CA PRO A 132 9.96 -10.34 -13.64
C PRO A 132 9.17 -11.12 -12.58
N GLY A 133 7.88 -10.83 -12.49
CA GLY A 133 6.90 -11.64 -11.77
C GLY A 133 6.54 -12.90 -12.53
#